data_AF-A0A837APA3-F1
#
_entry.id   AF-A0A837APA3-F1
#
_cell.length_a   1.000
_cell.length_b   1.000
_cell.length_c   1.000
_cell.angle_alpha   90.00
_cell.angle_beta   90.00
_cell.angle_gamma   90.00
#
_symmetry.space_group_name_H-M   'P 1'
#
loop_
_entity.id
_entity.type
_entity.pdbx_description
1 polymer ?
#
loop_
_entity_poly.entity_id
_entity_poly.type
_entity_poly.pdbx_seq_one_letter_code
_entity_poly.pdbx_strand_id
1 'polypeptide(L)'
;DTLLAQSDHLVLVLPYTKDSHHIIDAAALGKMRATATLVNIARGGIVDELALTDALANGRLAGAGLDVYEGEPRVRPELLALHNVVLTPHIGSASLATRRAMVQLAVDNLIAALGKGPHAGHPPSALNADAVAAAKHGGTDADAKKTGVTGSISTKR
;
A
#
# COMPACT_ATOMS: atom_id res chain seq x y z
N ASP A 1 8.23 -18.71 -8.64
CA ASP A 1 9.03 -19.90 -8.23
C ASP A 1 10.50 -19.78 -8.53
N THR A 2 10.95 -19.75 -9.79
CA THR A 2 12.38 -19.61 -10.14
C THR A 2 13.05 -18.41 -9.46
N LEU A 3 12.38 -17.26 -9.45
CA LEU A 3 12.85 -16.06 -8.75
C LEU A 3 13.15 -16.33 -7.27
N LEU A 4 12.22 -16.96 -6.54
CA LEU A 4 12.39 -17.22 -5.11
C LEU A 4 13.56 -18.18 -4.83
N ALA A 5 13.69 -19.23 -5.66
CA ALA A 5 14.74 -20.24 -5.50
C ALA A 5 16.16 -19.74 -5.83
N GLN A 6 16.27 -18.72 -6.68
CA GLN A 6 17.54 -18.20 -7.16
C GLN A 6 17.97 -16.89 -6.48
N SER A 7 17.06 -16.17 -5.83
CA SER A 7 17.37 -14.91 -5.15
C SER A 7 18.14 -15.13 -3.85
N ASP A 8 19.34 -14.56 -3.77
CA ASP A 8 20.06 -14.36 -2.50
C ASP A 8 19.50 -13.14 -1.74
N HIS A 9 18.96 -12.15 -2.46
CA HIS A 9 18.26 -11.00 -1.89
C HIS A 9 16.96 -10.76 -2.65
N LEU A 10 15.82 -10.84 -1.95
CA LEU A 10 14.51 -10.53 -2.51
C LEU A 10 14.04 -9.17 -1.99
N VAL A 11 13.79 -8.22 -2.89
CA VAL A 11 13.27 -6.88 -2.54
C VAL A 11 11.87 -6.71 -3.11
N LEU A 12 10.92 -6.39 -2.25
CA LEU A 12 9.51 -6.26 -2.61
C LEU A 12 9.19 -4.80 -2.93
N VAL A 13 8.84 -4.54 -4.20
CA VAL A 13 8.44 -3.22 -4.72
C VAL A 13 7.24 -3.38 -5.64
N LEU A 14 6.07 -3.63 -5.05
CA LEU A 14 4.82 -3.89 -5.76
C LEU A 14 3.63 -3.21 -5.06
N PRO A 15 2.57 -2.84 -5.79
CA PRO A 15 1.35 -2.34 -5.17
C PRO A 15 0.68 -3.44 -4.35
N TYR A 16 -0.08 -3.02 -3.34
CA TYR A 16 -0.90 -3.94 -2.55
C TYR A 16 -2.29 -4.06 -3.16
N THR A 17 -2.63 -5.28 -3.57
CA THR A 17 -3.90 -5.69 -4.14
C THR A 17 -4.35 -7.00 -3.49
N LYS A 18 -5.53 -7.50 -3.86
CA LYS A 18 -5.98 -8.84 -3.46
C LYS A 18 -5.04 -9.94 -3.95
N ASP A 19 -4.49 -9.78 -5.15
CA ASP A 19 -3.60 -10.78 -5.77
C ASP A 19 -2.20 -10.79 -5.14
N SER A 20 -1.75 -9.65 -4.61
CA SER A 20 -0.45 -9.54 -3.93
C SER A 20 -0.54 -9.81 -2.43
N HIS A 21 -1.74 -9.96 -1.86
CA HIS A 21 -1.92 -10.21 -0.44
C HIS A 21 -1.34 -11.58 -0.08
N HIS A 22 -0.38 -11.59 0.85
CA HIS A 22 0.37 -12.78 1.27
C HIS A 22 0.97 -13.57 0.11
N ILE A 23 1.37 -12.89 -0.97
CA ILE A 23 2.08 -13.55 -2.07
C ILE A 23 3.42 -14.12 -1.61
N ILE A 24 3.99 -13.57 -0.53
CA ILE A 24 5.11 -14.15 0.21
C ILE A 24 4.57 -14.82 1.49
N ASP A 25 4.03 -16.02 1.33
CA ASP A 25 3.56 -16.90 2.41
C ASP A 25 4.67 -17.89 2.86
N ALA A 26 4.32 -18.81 3.77
CA ALA A 26 5.23 -19.86 4.24
C ALA A 26 5.79 -20.73 3.10
N ALA A 27 4.99 -21.01 2.06
CA ALA A 27 5.41 -21.83 0.94
C ALA A 27 6.39 -21.06 0.03
N ALA A 28 6.16 -19.77 -0.19
CA ALA A 28 7.06 -18.88 -0.92
C ALA A 28 8.40 -18.72 -0.18
N LEU A 29 8.37 -18.48 1.14
CA LEU A 29 9.56 -18.39 1.98
C LEU A 29 10.35 -19.71 1.98
N GLY A 30 9.66 -20.85 2.03
CA GLY A 30 10.28 -22.17 1.96
C GLY A 30 10.98 -22.50 0.63
N LYS A 31 10.68 -21.75 -0.44
CA LYS A 31 11.40 -21.84 -1.73
C LYS A 31 12.71 -21.06 -1.73
N MET A 32 12.89 -20.11 -0.81
CA MET A 32 14.11 -19.30 -0.73
C MET A 32 15.24 -20.08 -0.06
N ARG A 33 16.48 -19.66 -0.32
CA ARG A 33 17.67 -20.22 0.34
C ARG A 33 17.69 -19.77 1.80
N ALA A 34 18.17 -20.64 2.69
CA ALA A 34 18.37 -20.28 4.10
C ALA A 34 19.34 -19.11 4.30
N THR A 35 20.24 -18.86 3.33
CA THR A 35 21.18 -17.73 3.31
C THR A 35 20.57 -16.44 2.76
N ALA A 36 19.34 -16.47 2.23
CA ALA A 36 18.76 -15.33 1.56
C ALA A 36 18.20 -14.30 2.54
N THR A 37 18.08 -13.05 2.07
CA THR A 37 17.42 -11.97 2.81
C THR A 37 16.16 -11.46 2.10
N LEU A 38 15.16 -11.05 2.88
CA LEU A 38 13.95 -10.40 2.38
C LEU A 38 13.89 -8.93 2.77
N VAL A 39 13.62 -8.02 1.84
CA VAL A 39 13.39 -6.61 2.12
C VAL A 39 11.99 -6.22 1.67
N ASN A 40 11.17 -5.69 2.59
CA ASN A 40 9.84 -5.17 2.26
C ASN A 40 9.78 -3.66 2.53
N ILE A 41 9.71 -2.90 1.44
CA ILE A 41 9.49 -1.45 1.42
C ILE A 41 8.16 -1.08 0.72
N ALA A 42 7.31 -2.09 0.49
CA ALA A 42 6.06 -1.94 -0.22
C ALA A 42 4.90 -1.78 0.76
N ARG A 43 4.26 -2.88 1.17
CA ARG A 43 3.17 -2.91 2.16
C ARG A 43 3.29 -4.18 3.00
N GLY A 44 2.92 -4.09 4.27
CA GLY A 44 3.00 -5.20 5.22
C GLY A 44 2.33 -6.47 4.73
N GLY A 45 1.05 -6.38 4.36
CA GLY A 45 0.23 -7.53 3.94
C GLY A 45 0.64 -8.22 2.62
N ILE A 46 1.75 -7.83 2.01
CA ILE A 46 2.35 -8.61 0.91
C ILE A 46 3.03 -9.87 1.44
N VAL A 47 3.55 -9.80 2.66
CA VAL A 47 4.22 -10.91 3.34
C VAL A 47 3.31 -11.38 4.45
N ASP A 48 3.11 -12.69 4.58
CA ASP A 48 2.52 -13.26 5.80
C ASP A 48 3.51 -13.06 6.95
N GLU A 49 3.19 -12.13 7.85
CA GLU A 49 4.08 -11.73 8.93
C GLU A 49 4.35 -12.87 9.94
N LEU A 50 3.37 -13.76 10.15
CA LEU A 50 3.55 -14.94 10.99
C LEU A 50 4.55 -15.91 10.35
N ALA A 51 4.37 -16.19 9.06
CA ALA A 51 5.25 -17.08 8.32
C ALA A 51 6.68 -16.54 8.24
N LEU A 52 6.85 -15.22 8.03
CA LEU A 52 8.16 -14.58 8.03
C LEU A 52 8.84 -14.69 9.39
N THR A 53 8.11 -14.40 10.47
CA THR A 53 8.62 -14.53 11.84
C THR A 53 9.13 -15.94 12.11
N ASP A 54 8.35 -16.95 11.73
CA ASP A 54 8.71 -18.37 11.90
C ASP A 54 9.88 -18.79 11.01
N ALA A 55 9.99 -18.25 9.78
CA ALA A 55 11.13 -18.51 8.91
C ALA A 55 12.44 -17.94 9.47
N LEU A 56 12.40 -16.72 10.00
CA LEU A 56 13.55 -16.06 10.60
C LEU A 56 13.98 -16.71 11.92
N ALA A 57 13.02 -17.00 12.81
CA ALA A 57 13.29 -17.61 14.12
C ALA A 57 13.95 -19.00 14.00
N ASN A 58 13.57 -19.77 12.98
CA ASN A 58 14.11 -21.11 12.74
C ASN A 58 15.27 -21.14 11.73
N GLY A 59 15.83 -19.98 11.35
CA GLY A 59 16.99 -19.92 10.43
C GLY A 59 16.72 -20.42 9.01
N ARG A 60 15.46 -20.47 8.57
CA ARG A 60 15.08 -20.78 7.19
C ARG A 60 15.22 -19.59 6.25
N LEU A 61 15.44 -18.40 6.81
CA LEU A 61 15.80 -17.18 6.11
C LEU A 61 16.88 -16.47 6.92
N ALA A 62 17.92 -15.96 6.26
CA ALA A 62 19.07 -15.40 6.96
C ALA A 62 18.71 -14.12 7.68
N GLY A 63 17.84 -13.29 7.09
CA GLY A 63 17.37 -12.07 7.72
C GLY A 63 16.32 -11.32 6.91
N ALA A 64 15.79 -10.26 7.51
CA ALA A 64 14.84 -9.38 6.84
C ALA A 64 15.04 -7.89 7.17
N GLY A 65 14.65 -7.02 6.23
CA GLY A 65 14.57 -5.57 6.42
C GLY A 65 13.15 -5.09 6.14
N LEU A 66 12.46 -4.55 7.14
CA LEU A 66 11.05 -4.18 7.04
C LEU A 66 10.85 -2.71 7.38
N ASP A 67 10.29 -1.95 6.44
CA ASP A 67 9.75 -0.61 6.67
C ASP A 67 8.23 -0.64 6.93
N VAL A 68 7.59 -1.77 6.66
CA VAL A 68 6.13 -1.93 6.67
C VAL A 68 5.69 -3.23 7.34
N TYR A 69 4.50 -3.22 7.95
CA TYR A 69 3.94 -4.31 8.78
C TYR A 69 2.45 -4.51 8.51
N GLU A 70 1.94 -5.73 8.69
CA GLU A 70 0.50 -5.99 8.51
C GLU A 70 -0.36 -5.21 9.50
N GLY A 71 0.11 -5.11 10.74
CA GLY A 71 -0.60 -4.53 11.88
C GLY A 71 -0.27 -3.08 12.19
N GLU A 72 0.29 -2.32 11.23
CA GLU A 72 0.77 -0.95 11.46
C GLU A 72 -0.23 -0.08 12.26
N PRO A 73 0.23 0.67 13.28
CA PRO A 73 1.63 0.87 13.68
C PRO A 73 2.18 -0.20 14.65
N ARG A 74 1.42 -1.27 14.94
CA ARG A 74 1.85 -2.32 15.86
C ARG A 74 2.77 -3.29 15.13
N VAL A 75 3.89 -3.62 15.78
CA VAL A 75 4.83 -4.62 15.33
C VAL A 75 4.71 -5.85 16.23
N ARG A 76 4.83 -7.04 15.65
CA ARG A 76 4.85 -8.28 16.42
C ARG A 76 6.01 -8.34 17.40
N PRO A 77 5.78 -8.62 18.70
CA PRO A 77 6.83 -8.76 19.69
C PRO A 77 7.89 -9.81 19.31
N GLU A 78 7.49 -10.86 18.61
CA GLU A 78 8.39 -11.92 18.17
C GLU A 78 9.39 -11.40 17.13
N LEU A 79 8.97 -10.54 16.19
CA LEU A 79 9.89 -9.88 15.26
C LEU A 79 10.86 -8.96 15.98
N LEU A 80 10.40 -8.20 16.98
CA LEU A 80 11.25 -7.30 17.78
C LEU A 80 12.33 -8.04 18.58
N ALA A 81 12.10 -9.31 18.91
CA ALA A 81 13.04 -10.13 19.66
C ALA A 81 14.13 -10.78 18.79
N LEU A 82 13.99 -10.76 17.46
CA LEU A 82 14.93 -11.38 16.53
C LEU A 82 16.17 -10.50 16.32
N HIS A 83 17.34 -11.14 16.26
CA HIS A 83 18.62 -10.47 16.04
C HIS A 83 18.97 -10.30 14.56
N ASN A 84 18.26 -11.01 13.68
CA ASN A 84 18.50 -11.05 12.24
C ASN A 84 17.44 -10.27 11.44
N VAL A 85 16.85 -9.25 12.06
CA VAL A 85 15.88 -8.36 11.41
C VAL A 85 16.22 -6.90 11.67
N VAL A 86 16.07 -6.07 10.64
CA VAL A 86 16.13 -4.61 10.75
C VAL A 86 14.74 -4.05 10.53
N LEU A 87 14.25 -3.29 11.50
CA LEU A 87 12.89 -2.78 11.55
C LEU A 87 12.92 -1.26 11.60
N THR A 88 12.20 -0.62 10.69
CA THR A 88 11.93 0.83 10.73
C THR A 88 10.43 1.08 10.86
N PRO A 89 9.98 2.18 11.49
CA PRO A 89 8.63 2.67 11.23
C PRO A 89 8.49 2.99 9.73
N HIS A 90 7.28 3.11 9.19
CA HIS A 90 7.03 3.36 7.76
C HIS A 90 7.53 4.73 7.29
N ILE A 91 8.83 4.79 6.99
CA ILE A 91 9.60 6.01 6.74
C ILE A 91 10.47 5.91 5.49
N GLY A 92 10.33 4.87 4.67
CA GLY A 92 11.10 4.69 3.44
C GLY A 92 10.98 5.87 2.46
N SER A 93 9.83 6.56 2.45
CA SER A 93 9.60 7.78 1.67
C SER A 93 9.94 9.09 2.40
N ALA A 94 10.40 9.03 3.65
CA ALA A 94 10.47 10.18 4.54
C ALA A 94 11.70 11.09 4.35
N SER A 95 12.45 10.93 3.25
CA SER A 95 13.53 11.86 2.92
C SER A 95 12.99 13.28 2.69
N LEU A 96 13.77 14.30 3.03
CA LEU A 96 13.35 15.70 2.85
C LEU A 96 13.02 16.02 1.39
N ALA A 97 13.84 15.54 0.45
CA ALA A 97 13.62 15.73 -0.98
C ALA A 97 12.33 15.05 -1.44
N THR A 98 12.11 13.78 -1.07
CA THR A 98 10.91 13.01 -1.43
C THR A 98 9.66 13.66 -0.86
N ARG A 99 9.66 14.02 0.44
CA ARG A 99 8.50 14.66 1.07
C ARG A 99 8.18 16.01 0.44
N ARG A 100 9.17 16.83 0.08
CA ARG A 100 8.94 18.10 -0.63
C ARG A 100 8.29 17.88 -1.99
N ALA A 101 8.78 16.92 -2.77
CA ALA A 101 8.19 16.57 -4.07
C ALA A 101 6.75 16.07 -3.93
N MET A 102 6.47 15.21 -2.93
CA MET A 102 5.12 14.71 -2.65
C MET A 102 4.17 15.84 -2.22
N VAL A 103 4.63 16.78 -1.39
CA VAL A 103 3.84 17.97 -1.00
C VAL A 103 3.55 18.83 -2.22
N GLN A 104 4.54 19.09 -3.08
CA GLN A 104 4.32 19.85 -4.31
C GLN A 104 3.27 19.17 -5.20
N LEU A 105 3.39 17.85 -5.42
CA LEU A 105 2.42 17.09 -6.19
C LEU A 105 1.02 17.15 -5.57
N ALA A 106 0.90 17.10 -4.23
CA ALA A 106 -0.39 17.24 -3.54
C ALA A 106 -1.01 18.63 -3.76
N VAL A 107 -0.20 19.69 -3.68
CA VAL A 107 -0.63 21.08 -3.96
C VAL A 107 -1.08 21.22 -5.42
N ASP A 108 -0.31 20.69 -6.37
CA ASP A 108 -0.64 20.77 -7.79
C ASP A 108 -1.94 20.03 -8.12
N ASN A 109 -2.15 18.85 -7.51
CA ASN A 109 -3.42 18.12 -7.62
C ASN A 109 -4.61 18.91 -7.06
N LEU A 110 -4.45 19.57 -5.91
CA LEU A 110 -5.52 20.38 -5.31
C LEU A 110 -5.86 21.59 -6.20
N ILE A 111 -4.86 22.33 -6.67
CA ILE A 111 -5.04 23.48 -7.57
C ILE A 111 -5.77 23.05 -8.85
N ALA A 112 -5.33 21.94 -9.45
CA ALA A 112 -5.96 21.36 -10.63
C ALA A 112 -7.41 20.96 -10.35
N ALA A 113 -7.69 20.29 -9.23
CA ALA A 113 -9.04 19.86 -8.86
C ALA A 113 -10.00 21.05 -8.65
N LEU A 114 -9.49 22.20 -8.20
CA LEU A 114 -10.25 23.46 -8.08
C LEU A 114 -10.43 24.20 -9.42
N GLY A 115 -10.00 23.62 -10.54
CA GLY A 115 -10.10 24.23 -11.87
C GLY A 115 -9.14 25.41 -12.06
N LYS A 116 -8.02 25.43 -11.34
CA LYS A 116 -7.01 26.49 -11.42
C LYS A 116 -5.68 25.95 -11.93
N GLY A 117 -4.79 26.88 -12.28
CA GLY A 117 -3.43 26.57 -12.70
C GLY A 117 -3.33 25.92 -14.09
N PRO A 118 -2.11 25.52 -14.49
CA PRO A 118 -1.84 24.97 -15.82
C PRO A 118 -2.52 23.61 -16.07
N HIS A 119 -2.93 22.93 -15.00
CA HIS A 119 -3.59 21.62 -15.04
C HIS A 119 -5.07 21.71 -14.60
N ALA A 120 -5.73 22.86 -14.79
CA ALA A 120 -7.12 23.07 -14.37
C ALA A 120 -8.05 21.94 -14.83
N GLY A 121 -8.69 21.26 -13.88
CA GLY A 121 -9.55 20.11 -14.09
C GLY A 121 -8.81 18.79 -14.32
N HIS A 122 -7.50 18.75 -14.45
CA HIS A 122 -6.72 17.55 -14.77
C HIS A 122 -5.62 17.31 -13.74
N PRO A 123 -5.96 16.84 -12.51
CA PRO A 123 -4.97 16.58 -11.47
C PRO A 123 -3.88 15.60 -11.94
N PRO A 124 -2.58 15.93 -11.79
CA PRO A 124 -1.47 15.12 -12.32
C PRO A 124 -1.42 13.66 -11.86
N SER A 125 -1.98 13.34 -10.69
CA SER A 125 -1.97 11.98 -10.14
C SER A 125 -3.32 11.60 -9.50
N ALA A 126 -4.41 11.80 -10.23
CA ALA A 126 -5.74 11.41 -9.78
C ALA A 126 -5.84 9.87 -9.60
N LEU A 127 -6.01 9.41 -8.35
CA LEU A 127 -6.19 7.99 -8.03
C LEU A 127 -7.56 7.46 -8.46
N ASN A 128 -8.60 8.31 -8.39
CA ASN A 128 -9.96 8.01 -8.83
C ASN A 128 -10.34 8.95 -9.97
N ALA A 129 -9.64 8.82 -11.11
CA ALA A 129 -9.84 9.69 -12.27
C ALA A 129 -11.32 9.74 -12.72
N ASP A 130 -12.03 8.62 -12.60
CA ASP A 130 -13.46 8.52 -12.92
C ASP A 130 -14.32 9.41 -12.01
N ALA A 131 -13.99 9.52 -10.73
CA ALA A 131 -14.67 10.42 -9.80
C ALA A 131 -14.40 11.90 -10.14
N VAL A 132 -13.18 12.21 -10.58
CA VAL A 132 -12.82 13.56 -11.06
C VAL A 132 -13.57 13.91 -12.35
N ALA A 133 -13.73 12.94 -13.25
CA ALA A 133 -14.51 13.12 -14.48
C ALA A 133 -16.00 13.32 -14.18
N ALA A 134 -16.58 12.54 -13.25
CA ALA A 134 -17.98 12.68 -12.83
C ALA A 134 -18.28 14.04 -12.18
N ALA A 135 -17.37 14.56 -11.35
CA ALA A 135 -17.51 15.87 -10.72
C ALA A 135 -17.55 17.03 -11.73
N LYS A 136 -16.90 16.90 -12.90
CA LYS A 136 -16.98 17.90 -13.98
C LYS A 136 -18.35 17.94 -14.67
N HIS A 137 -19.11 16.84 -14.65
CA HIS A 137 -20.38 16.71 -15.35
C HIS A 137 -21.59 17.00 -14.44
N GLY A 138 -21.41 17.10 -13.13
CA GLY A 138 -22.48 17.44 -12.17
C GLY A 138 -22.75 18.94 -11.98
N GLY A 139 -22.14 19.81 -12.80
CA GLY A 139 -22.25 21.28 -12.71
C GLY A 139 -23.39 21.91 -13.53
N THR A 140 -24.15 21.13 -14.29
CA THR A 140 -25.32 21.62 -15.04
C THR A 140 -26.43 20.58 -14.98
N ASP A 141 -27.34 20.74 -14.03
CA ASP A 141 -28.77 20.42 -14.22
C ASP A 141 -29.56 21.11 -13.10
N ALA A 142 -29.80 22.40 -13.32
CA ALA A 142 -31.09 22.96 -12.97
C ALA A 142 -32.13 22.34 -13.93
N ASP A 143 -33.23 21.84 -13.38
CA ASP A 143 -34.42 21.30 -14.06
C ASP A 143 -34.31 19.96 -14.81
N ALA A 144 -34.55 18.85 -14.10
CA ALA A 144 -35.25 17.70 -14.67
C ALA A 144 -35.97 16.81 -13.63
N LYS A 145 -37.30 16.99 -13.58
CA LYS A 145 -38.35 15.98 -13.32
C LYS A 145 -38.47 15.29 -11.95
N LYS A 146 -39.53 15.75 -11.26
CA LYS A 146 -40.57 14.92 -10.62
C LYS A 146 -40.76 13.56 -11.32
N THR A 147 -40.45 12.46 -10.62
CA THR A 147 -41.21 11.20 -10.68
C THR A 147 -41.03 10.50 -9.33
N GLY A 148 -42.12 10.42 -8.56
CA GLY A 148 -42.12 9.75 -7.27
C GLY A 148 -42.05 8.23 -7.41
N VAL A 149 -41.41 7.60 -6.41
CA VAL A 149 -41.83 6.31 -5.86
C VAL A 149 -41.54 6.35 -4.36
N THR A 150 -42.58 6.16 -3.59
CA THR A 150 -42.63 5.92 -2.15
C THR A 150 -41.89 4.63 -1.77
N GLY A 151 -40.98 4.70 -0.80
CA GLY A 151 -40.35 3.53 -0.18
C GLY A 151 -39.90 3.85 1.24
N SER A 152 -40.53 3.20 2.22
CA SER A 152 -40.49 3.48 3.65
C SER A 152 -39.13 3.31 4.33
N ILE A 153 -38.82 4.24 5.22
CA ILE A 153 -37.77 4.18 6.25
C ILE A 153 -38.15 3.09 7.27
N SER A 154 -37.24 2.15 7.55
CA SER A 154 -37.32 1.25 8.71
C SER A 154 -36.03 1.30 9.51
N THR A 155 -36.06 2.06 10.59
CA THR A 155 -35.09 2.08 11.69
C THR A 155 -35.31 0.90 12.64
N LYS A 156 -34.27 0.10 12.91
CA LYS A 156 -34.08 -0.68 14.16
C LYS A 156 -32.57 -0.67 14.45
N ARG A 157 -32.13 0.15 15.41
CA ARG A 157 -31.82 -0.18 16.81
C ARG A 157 -30.71 -1.19 16.95
#